data_AF-A0A0W1AZS8-F1
#
_entry.id   AF-A0A0W1AZS8-F1
#
_cell.length_a   1.000
_cell.length_b   1.000
_cell.length_c   1.000
_cell.angle_alpha   90.00
_cell.angle_beta   90.00
_cell.angle_gamma   90.00
#
_symmetry.space_group_name_H-M   'P 1'
#
loop_
_entity.id
_entity.type
_entity.pdbx_description
1 polymer ?
#
loop_
_entity_poly.entity_id
_entity_poly.type
_entity_poly.pdbx_seq_one_letter_code
_entity_poly.pdbx_strand_id
1 'polypeptide(L)'
;MSLKNGMTEMEGLEDFHEAAWVFKRNGLYYLTYADNLESNNRMRYATSENPLGPWTYRGIFLEPTSCSSTHGSVAAFKDQWYLFYHNQTISGEGHLRSVCIDYLDFNEDGTIKTVIQTKEGVSSIGPAPEINPHLKAYPVGDCLVFRGAEIQTLESGQQVVSHLQQRVPTFFSIM
;
A
#
# COMPACT_ATOMS: atom_id res chain seq x y z
N MET A 1 15.09 17.30 17.51
CA MET A 1 13.62 17.52 17.41
C MET A 1 13.07 17.41 18.83
N SER A 2 12.50 18.47 19.40
CA SER A 2 11.81 18.43 20.70
C SER A 2 10.31 18.65 20.47
N LEU A 3 9.48 17.83 21.10
CA LEU A 3 8.02 17.98 21.07
C LEU A 3 7.62 18.97 22.16
N LYS A 4 7.01 20.10 21.77
CA LYS A 4 6.63 21.20 22.68
C LYS A 4 5.73 20.75 23.84
N ASN A 5 4.90 19.72 23.62
CA ASN A 5 3.86 19.27 24.53
C ASN A 5 4.04 17.79 24.96
N GLY A 6 5.21 17.19 24.72
CA GLY A 6 5.43 15.77 24.94
C GLY A 6 4.68 14.86 23.95
N MET A 7 4.70 13.56 24.24
CA MET A 7 3.92 12.55 23.52
C MET A 7 2.55 12.40 24.20
N THR A 8 1.50 12.26 23.41
CA THR A 8 0.15 11.94 23.89
C THR A 8 -0.16 10.49 23.54
N GLU A 9 -0.73 9.76 24.49
CA GLU A 9 -1.19 8.39 24.26
C GLU A 9 -2.41 8.40 23.34
N MET A 10 -2.44 7.49 22.36
CA MET A 10 -3.61 7.33 21.50
C MET A 10 -4.60 6.38 22.16
N GLU A 11 -5.71 6.91 22.64
CA GLU A 11 -6.77 6.15 23.29
C GLU A 11 -7.81 5.62 22.29
N GLY A 12 -8.40 4.46 22.61
CA GLY A 12 -9.55 3.89 21.90
C GLY A 12 -9.22 3.05 20.66
N LEU A 13 -7.95 2.68 20.47
CA LEU A 13 -7.51 1.69 19.49
C LEU A 13 -7.50 0.30 20.11
N GLU A 14 -7.81 -0.71 19.30
CA GLU A 14 -7.70 -2.11 19.68
C GLU A 14 -6.56 -2.79 18.94
N ASP A 15 -5.67 -3.46 19.67
CA ASP A 15 -4.62 -4.32 19.12
C ASP A 15 -3.70 -3.60 18.11
N PHE A 16 -3.28 -2.37 18.43
CA PHE A 16 -2.38 -1.61 17.58
C PHE A 16 -0.98 -2.25 17.53
N HIS A 17 -0.44 -2.44 16.32
CA HIS A 17 0.93 -2.89 16.08
C HIS A 17 1.75 -1.80 15.39
N GLU A 18 1.40 -1.48 14.14
CA GLU A 18 2.18 -0.61 13.25
C GLU A 18 1.33 -0.01 12.11
N ALA A 19 1.98 0.56 11.09
CA ALA A 19 1.39 0.98 9.82
C ALA A 19 0.23 2.01 9.93
N ALA A 20 0.36 2.97 10.85
CA ALA A 20 -0.62 4.04 11.02
C ALA A 20 -0.77 4.90 9.75
N TRP A 21 -2.02 5.09 9.32
CA TRP A 21 -2.39 6.00 8.23
C TRP A 21 -3.69 6.75 8.58
N VAL A 22 -3.70 8.06 8.39
CA VAL A 22 -4.86 8.91 8.70
C VAL A 22 -5.40 9.59 7.45
N PHE A 23 -6.71 9.57 7.27
CA PHE A 23 -7.41 10.35 6.27
C PHE A 23 -8.70 10.95 6.83
N LYS A 24 -9.26 11.97 6.16
CA LYS A 24 -10.50 12.63 6.58
C LYS A 24 -11.57 12.47 5.51
N ARG A 25 -12.80 12.12 5.92
CA ARG A 25 -13.98 12.03 5.05
C ARG A 25 -15.21 12.49 5.81
N ASN A 26 -16.01 13.36 5.21
CA ASN A 26 -17.29 13.83 5.76
C ASN A 26 -17.20 14.32 7.23
N GLY A 27 -16.14 15.07 7.54
CA GLY A 27 -15.92 15.61 8.89
C GLY A 27 -15.22 14.65 9.87
N LEU A 28 -15.18 13.35 9.57
CA LEU A 28 -14.61 12.31 10.43
C LEU A 28 -13.17 11.98 10.00
N TYR A 29 -12.28 11.82 10.98
CA TYR A 29 -10.95 11.26 10.80
C TYR A 29 -11.00 9.75 10.92
N TYR A 30 -10.30 9.07 10.03
CA TYR A 30 -10.13 7.62 10.01
C TYR A 30 -8.66 7.33 10.23
N LEU A 31 -8.33 6.59 11.27
CA LEU A 31 -6.99 6.04 11.52
C LEU A 31 -7.03 4.55 11.20
N THR A 32 -6.31 4.14 10.16
CA THR A 32 -6.10 2.72 9.82
C THR A 32 -4.74 2.27 10.32
N TYR A 33 -4.61 1.02 10.73
CA TYR A 33 -3.38 0.47 11.31
C TYR A 33 -3.36 -1.06 11.21
N ALA A 34 -2.17 -1.66 11.29
CA ALA A 34 -2.01 -3.11 11.34
C ALA A 34 -2.18 -3.64 12.76
N ASP A 35 -2.76 -4.83 12.89
CA ASP A 35 -2.91 -5.52 14.16
C ASP A 35 -1.77 -6.50 14.48
N ASN A 36 -1.71 -7.05 15.70
CA ASN A 36 -0.65 -7.99 16.10
C ASN A 36 -0.99 -9.46 15.81
N LEU A 37 -1.89 -9.76 14.85
CA LEU A 37 -2.22 -11.15 14.53
C LEU A 37 -0.96 -11.87 14.01
N GLU A 38 -0.49 -12.87 14.76
CA GLU A 38 0.81 -13.50 14.54
C GLU A 38 0.95 -14.06 13.12
N SER A 39 2.00 -13.62 12.43
CA SER A 39 2.32 -13.98 11.04
C SER A 39 1.22 -13.71 10.01
N ASN A 40 0.17 -12.95 10.34
CA ASN A 40 -0.98 -12.69 9.48
C ASN A 40 -1.66 -11.36 9.85
N ASN A 41 -0.91 -10.26 9.98
CA ASN A 41 -1.48 -8.98 10.38
C ASN A 41 -2.65 -8.57 9.47
N ARG A 42 -3.73 -8.11 10.08
CA ARG A 42 -4.90 -7.53 9.41
C ARG A 42 -4.85 -6.01 9.50
N MET A 43 -5.57 -5.32 8.63
CA MET A 43 -5.78 -3.88 8.80
C MET A 43 -7.07 -3.62 9.57
N ARG A 44 -6.91 -2.90 10.69
CA ARG A 44 -7.95 -2.38 11.54
C ARG A 44 -8.11 -0.89 11.33
N TYR A 45 -9.23 -0.34 11.77
CA TYR A 45 -9.41 1.11 11.76
C TYR A 45 -10.28 1.61 12.91
N ALA A 46 -10.09 2.89 13.21
CA ALA A 46 -10.86 3.64 14.18
C ALA A 46 -11.21 5.02 13.63
N THR A 47 -12.24 5.65 14.19
CA THR A 47 -12.70 6.98 13.76
C THR A 47 -12.74 7.98 14.89
N SER A 48 -12.55 9.26 14.60
CA SER A 48 -12.69 10.36 15.55
C SER A 48 -13.13 11.66 14.88
N GLU A 49 -13.80 12.54 15.61
CA GLU A 49 -14.09 13.91 15.15
C GLU A 49 -12.87 14.84 15.27
N ASN A 50 -11.82 14.39 15.97
CA ASN A 50 -10.58 15.14 16.19
C ASN A 50 -9.37 14.32 15.67
N PRO A 51 -8.41 14.94 14.95
CA PRO A 51 -7.23 14.22 14.43
C PRO A 51 -6.33 13.61 15.53
N LEU A 52 -6.51 14.01 16.79
CA LEU A 52 -5.77 13.51 17.94
C LEU A 52 -6.57 12.53 18.82
N GLY A 53 -7.79 12.17 18.42
CA GLY A 53 -8.67 11.31 19.20
C GLY A 53 -9.53 12.06 20.23
N PRO A 54 -10.19 11.33 21.16
CA PRO A 54 -10.13 9.88 21.32
C PRO A 54 -10.69 9.15 20.09
N TRP A 55 -10.16 7.96 19.83
CA TRP A 55 -10.58 7.14 18.69
C TRP A 55 -11.69 6.18 19.11
N THR A 56 -12.55 5.80 18.16
CA THR A 56 -13.50 4.71 18.36
C THR A 56 -13.21 3.62 17.35
N TYR A 57 -12.79 2.45 17.82
CA TYR A 57 -12.54 1.27 16.98
C TYR A 57 -13.78 0.88 16.15
N ARG A 58 -13.54 0.47 14.90
CA ARG A 58 -14.59 0.17 13.91
C ARG A 58 -14.45 -1.20 13.23
N GLY A 59 -13.48 -2.00 13.63
CA GLY A 59 -13.30 -3.36 13.10
C GLY A 59 -12.12 -3.50 12.15
N ILE A 60 -12.10 -4.65 11.47
CA ILE A 60 -11.13 -5.04 10.44
C ILE A 60 -11.72 -4.66 9.08
N PHE A 61 -10.90 -4.03 8.24
CA PHE A 61 -11.31 -3.66 6.88
C PHE A 61 -10.43 -4.27 5.78
N LEU A 62 -9.33 -4.94 6.14
CA LEU A 62 -8.55 -5.80 5.24
C LEU A 62 -8.13 -7.07 6.00
N GLU A 63 -8.57 -8.23 5.51
CA GLU A 63 -8.13 -9.54 5.98
C GLU A 63 -6.65 -9.79 5.64
N PRO A 64 -6.00 -10.84 6.20
CA PRO A 64 -4.59 -11.08 5.95
C PRO A 64 -4.29 -11.14 4.46
N THR A 65 -3.14 -10.58 4.10
CA THR A 65 -2.60 -10.70 2.75
C THR A 65 -1.77 -11.98 2.69
N SER A 66 -1.09 -12.23 1.57
CA SER A 66 -0.12 -13.34 1.51
C SER A 66 1.15 -13.09 2.34
N CYS A 67 1.26 -11.96 3.08
CA CYS A 67 2.42 -11.57 3.88
C CYS A 67 2.13 -11.62 5.39
N SER A 68 3.18 -11.73 6.20
CA SER A 68 3.06 -11.69 7.66
C SER A 68 2.75 -10.30 8.22
N SER A 69 3.39 -9.26 7.65
CA SER A 69 3.05 -7.86 7.91
C SER A 69 2.08 -7.36 6.85
N THR A 70 1.19 -6.47 7.25
CA THR A 70 0.32 -5.73 6.33
C THR A 70 0.52 -4.24 6.57
N HIS A 71 0.62 -3.46 5.51
CA HIS A 71 0.61 -2.00 5.57
C HIS A 71 -0.38 -1.50 4.54
N GLY A 72 -1.01 -0.36 4.80
CA GLY A 72 -1.90 0.22 3.81
C GLY A 72 -2.04 1.73 3.95
N SER A 73 -2.43 2.34 2.85
CA SER A 73 -2.82 3.74 2.78
C SER A 73 -4.11 3.88 1.98
N VAL A 74 -4.92 4.85 2.38
CA VAL A 74 -6.23 5.11 1.79
C VAL A 74 -6.23 6.51 1.19
N ALA A 75 -6.63 6.62 -0.08
CA ALA A 75 -6.70 7.89 -0.78
C ALA A 75 -7.94 7.97 -1.68
N ALA A 76 -8.48 9.18 -1.81
CA ALA A 76 -9.50 9.50 -2.78
C ALA A 76 -8.86 10.00 -4.08
N PHE A 77 -9.30 9.47 -5.22
CA PHE A 77 -8.88 9.93 -6.53
C PHE A 77 -10.07 9.84 -7.51
N LYS A 78 -10.36 10.96 -8.19
CA LYS A 78 -11.50 11.08 -9.13
C LYS A 78 -12.79 10.47 -8.57
N ASP A 79 -13.23 10.97 -7.42
CA ASP A 79 -14.47 10.58 -6.73
C ASP A 79 -14.58 9.13 -6.26
N GLN A 80 -13.51 8.34 -6.36
CA GLN A 80 -13.41 6.98 -5.83
C GLN A 80 -12.37 6.90 -4.72
N TRP A 81 -12.64 6.08 -3.70
CA TRP A 81 -11.67 5.75 -2.67
C TRP A 81 -10.97 4.43 -2.97
N TYR A 82 -9.68 4.39 -2.66
CA TYR A 82 -8.81 3.25 -2.94
C TYR A 82 -8.03 2.87 -1.69
N LEU A 83 -7.86 1.56 -1.50
CA LEU A 83 -6.88 1.01 -0.57
C LEU A 83 -5.64 0.58 -1.35
N PHE A 84 -4.51 1.17 -1.00
CA PHE A 84 -3.19 0.68 -1.39
C PHE A 84 -2.66 -0.19 -0.27
N TYR A 85 -2.14 -1.35 -0.60
CA TYR A 85 -1.55 -2.27 0.37
C TYR A 85 -0.44 -3.08 -0.31
N HIS A 86 0.11 -4.10 0.35
CA HIS A 86 1.11 -4.99 -0.25
C HIS A 86 0.78 -6.46 -0.09
N ASN A 87 1.37 -7.28 -0.96
CA ASN A 87 1.43 -8.73 -0.80
C ASN A 87 2.78 -9.28 -1.30
N GLN A 88 2.95 -10.60 -1.30
CA GLN A 88 4.14 -11.31 -1.80
C GLN A 88 3.79 -12.26 -2.95
N THR A 89 2.66 -12.04 -3.64
CA THR A 89 2.19 -13.00 -4.66
C THR A 89 3.12 -13.08 -5.86
N ILE A 90 3.79 -11.98 -6.22
CA ILE A 90 4.74 -11.93 -7.34
C ILE A 90 6.06 -12.63 -6.99
N SER A 91 6.58 -12.38 -5.78
CA SER A 91 7.92 -12.83 -5.37
C SER A 91 7.93 -14.18 -4.65
N GLY A 92 6.84 -14.53 -3.96
CA GLY A 92 6.81 -15.61 -2.98
C GLY A 92 7.55 -15.30 -1.67
N GLU A 93 8.14 -14.11 -1.52
CA GLU A 93 9.09 -13.77 -0.46
C GLU A 93 8.61 -12.59 0.38
N GLY A 94 8.38 -12.78 1.68
CA GLY A 94 7.74 -11.77 2.55
C GLY A 94 8.51 -10.48 2.80
N HIS A 95 9.82 -10.49 2.51
CA HIS A 95 10.65 -9.28 2.55
C HIS A 95 10.70 -8.57 1.18
N LEU A 96 10.25 -9.21 0.10
CA LEU A 96 10.19 -8.65 -1.26
C LEU A 96 8.72 -8.46 -1.67
N ARG A 97 8.10 -7.38 -1.17
CA ARG A 97 6.66 -7.15 -1.30
C ARG A 97 6.34 -6.33 -2.56
N SER A 98 5.12 -6.50 -3.05
CA SER A 98 4.57 -5.78 -4.22
C SER A 98 3.34 -4.99 -3.81
N VAL A 99 3.17 -3.79 -4.37
CA VAL A 99 2.00 -2.94 -4.11
C VAL A 99 0.76 -3.53 -4.81
N CYS A 100 -0.37 -3.43 -4.12
CA CYS A 100 -1.70 -3.77 -4.60
C CYS A 100 -2.61 -2.55 -4.47
N ILE A 101 -3.66 -2.49 -5.27
CA ILE A 101 -4.70 -1.46 -5.19
C ILE A 101 -6.06 -2.11 -5.43
N ASP A 102 -7.00 -1.82 -4.53
CA ASP A 102 -8.40 -2.23 -4.65
C ASP A 102 -9.33 -1.08 -4.27
N TYR A 103 -10.59 -1.19 -4.70
CA TYR A 103 -11.62 -0.23 -4.33
C TYR A 103 -11.91 -0.30 -2.82
N LEU A 104 -12.09 0.87 -2.22
CA LEU A 104 -12.56 1.01 -0.85
C LEU A 104 -13.88 1.77 -0.89
N ASP A 105 -14.91 1.17 -0.29
CA ASP A 105 -16.23 1.75 -0.21
C ASP A 105 -16.68 1.91 1.24
N PHE A 106 -17.65 2.80 1.45
CA PHE A 106 -18.21 3.09 2.77
C PHE A 106 -19.68 2.65 2.82
N ASN A 107 -20.12 2.24 4.00
CA ASN A 107 -21.53 2.12 4.33
C ASN A 107 -22.15 3.52 4.57
N GLU A 108 -23.48 3.58 4.62
CA GLU A 108 -24.22 4.82 4.86
C GLU A 108 -23.89 5.47 6.21
N ASP A 109 -23.59 4.65 7.22
CA ASP A 109 -23.18 5.10 8.56
C ASP A 109 -21.72 5.59 8.64
N GLY A 110 -20.99 5.58 7.52
CA GLY A 110 -19.61 6.01 7.43
C GLY A 110 -18.58 4.93 7.80
N THR A 111 -18.98 3.72 8.16
CA THR A 111 -18.04 2.60 8.32
C THR A 111 -17.45 2.16 6.96
N ILE A 112 -16.23 1.63 6.97
CA ILE A 112 -15.58 1.07 5.78
C ILE A 112 -16.12 -0.34 5.54
N LYS A 113 -16.49 -0.65 4.29
CA LYS A 113 -16.76 -2.02 3.86
C LYS A 113 -15.45 -2.79 3.75
N THR A 114 -15.40 -4.01 4.25
CA THR A 114 -14.21 -4.87 4.14
C THR A 114 -13.78 -4.97 2.67
N VAL A 115 -12.53 -4.60 2.40
CA VAL A 115 -11.96 -4.57 1.06
C VAL A 115 -11.76 -6.00 0.57
N ILE A 116 -12.15 -6.23 -0.69
CA ILE A 116 -11.93 -7.49 -1.38
C ILE A 116 -10.62 -7.37 -2.15
N GLN A 117 -9.64 -8.20 -1.81
CA GLN A 117 -8.36 -8.29 -2.50
C GLN A 117 -8.58 -8.93 -3.88
N THR A 118 -8.14 -8.27 -4.96
CA THR A 118 -8.27 -8.80 -6.33
C THR A 118 -6.93 -9.05 -7.02
N LYS A 119 -6.92 -9.87 -8.07
CA LYS A 119 -5.73 -10.05 -8.92
C LYS A 119 -5.67 -9.01 -10.04
N GLU A 120 -6.84 -8.58 -10.50
CA GLU A 120 -7.04 -7.68 -11.61
C GLU A 120 -6.83 -6.21 -11.20
N GLY A 121 -6.99 -5.91 -9.91
CA GLY A 121 -6.92 -4.55 -9.38
C GLY A 121 -8.07 -3.68 -9.88
N VAL A 122 -7.80 -2.38 -10.01
CA VAL A 122 -8.81 -1.38 -10.39
C VAL A 122 -8.83 -1.15 -11.89
N SER A 123 -9.99 -0.78 -12.42
CA SER A 123 -10.15 -0.44 -13.82
C SER A 123 -9.53 0.93 -14.12
N SER A 124 -9.00 1.10 -15.34
CA SER A 124 -8.53 2.40 -15.80
C SER A 124 -9.70 3.40 -15.88
N ILE A 125 -9.50 4.59 -15.30
CA ILE A 125 -10.50 5.67 -15.24
C ILE A 125 -10.18 6.83 -16.20
N GLY A 126 -9.43 6.53 -17.26
CA GLY A 126 -9.11 7.47 -18.33
C GLY A 126 -7.74 7.21 -18.98
N PRO A 127 -7.35 8.04 -19.95
CA PRO A 127 -6.00 7.98 -20.50
C PRO A 127 -4.96 8.29 -19.41
N ALA A 128 -3.74 7.77 -19.61
CA ALA A 128 -2.61 8.15 -18.79
C ALA A 128 -2.43 9.69 -18.82
N PRO A 129 -2.04 10.31 -17.70
CA PRO A 129 -1.72 11.74 -17.70
C PRO A 129 -0.61 12.03 -18.72
N GLU A 130 -0.59 13.26 -19.24
CA GLU A 130 0.55 13.72 -20.02
C GLU A 130 1.84 13.52 -19.22
N ILE A 131 2.90 13.10 -19.91
CA ILE A 131 4.21 12.89 -19.29
C ILE A 131 4.60 14.18 -18.59
N ASN A 132 4.94 14.08 -17.30
CA ASN A 132 5.43 15.23 -16.54
C ASN A 132 6.59 15.87 -17.35
N PRO A 133 6.49 17.15 -17.76
CA PRO A 133 7.55 17.80 -18.55
C PRO A 133 8.87 17.91 -17.77
N HIS A 134 8.83 17.70 -16.45
CA HIS A 134 9.98 17.61 -15.56
C HIS A 134 10.35 16.16 -15.20
N LEU A 135 9.79 15.16 -15.89
CA LEU A 135 10.17 13.76 -15.70
C LEU A 135 11.67 13.63 -15.99
N LYS A 136 12.44 13.34 -14.95
CA LYS A 136 13.82 12.90 -15.09
C LYS A 136 13.79 11.42 -15.43
N ALA A 137 13.76 11.11 -16.72
CA ALA A 137 14.07 9.77 -17.20
C ALA A 137 15.60 9.61 -17.18
N TYR A 138 16.07 8.56 -16.52
CA TYR A 138 17.46 8.13 -16.65
C TYR A 138 17.53 7.22 -17.88
N PRO A 139 18.48 7.44 -18.82
CA PRO A 139 18.67 6.55 -19.94
C PRO A 139 18.89 5.13 -19.45
N VAL A 140 18.30 4.15 -20.13
CA VAL A 140 18.48 2.74 -19.78
C VAL A 140 19.96 2.32 -19.81
N GLY A 141 20.79 3.00 -20.62
CA GLY A 141 22.24 2.81 -20.66
C GLY A 141 23.00 3.23 -19.38
N ASP A 142 22.38 4.03 -18.51
CA ASP A 142 22.94 4.42 -17.21
C ASP A 142 22.42 3.53 -16.06
N CYS A 143 21.59 2.54 -16.37
CA CYS A 143 21.02 1.62 -15.39
C CYS A 143 21.85 0.33 -15.31
N LEU A 144 22.22 -0.09 -14.10
CA LEU A 144 22.63 -1.47 -13.85
C LEU A 144 21.37 -2.33 -13.71
N VAL A 145 21.23 -3.31 -14.57
CA VAL A 145 20.09 -4.23 -14.55
C VAL A 145 20.49 -5.51 -13.81
N PHE A 146 19.79 -5.82 -12.72
CA PHE A 146 20.08 -6.99 -11.90
C PHE A 146 19.00 -8.06 -12.04
N ARG A 147 19.48 -9.31 -12.27
CA ARG A 147 18.76 -10.59 -12.13
C ARG A 147 17.25 -10.52 -12.35
N GLY A 148 16.86 -10.35 -13.61
CA GLY A 148 15.46 -10.51 -14.01
C GLY A 148 14.82 -9.25 -14.58
N ALA A 149 15.59 -8.25 -14.95
CA ALA A 149 15.17 -7.24 -15.91
C ALA A 149 16.15 -7.28 -17.09
N GLU A 150 15.70 -6.94 -18.29
CA GLU A 150 16.52 -6.91 -19.50
C GLU A 150 16.26 -5.63 -20.27
N ILE A 151 17.29 -5.13 -20.96
CA ILE A 151 17.12 -3.99 -21.86
C ILE A 151 16.68 -4.55 -23.22
N GLN A 152 15.46 -4.22 -23.64
CA GLN A 152 14.97 -4.54 -24.98
C GLN A 152 15.01 -3.30 -25.85
N THR A 153 15.50 -3.46 -27.07
CA THR A 153 15.40 -2.43 -28.11
C THR A 153 14.17 -2.72 -28.95
N LEU A 154 13.23 -1.79 -28.98
CA LEU A 154 12.04 -1.86 -29.83
C LEU A 154 12.42 -1.63 -31.30
N GLU A 155 11.55 -2.00 -32.24
CA GLU A 155 11.77 -1.74 -33.68
C GLU A 155 11.96 -0.25 -33.99
N SER A 156 11.43 0.64 -33.14
CA SER A 156 11.64 2.09 -33.20
C SER A 156 13.07 2.53 -32.82
N GLY A 157 13.94 1.62 -32.38
CA GLY A 157 15.28 1.91 -31.85
C GLY A 157 15.27 2.40 -30.39
N GLN A 158 14.09 2.55 -29.77
CA GLN A 158 13.97 2.92 -28.36
C GLN A 158 14.34 1.75 -27.45
N GLN A 159 15.22 2.01 -26.48
CA GLN A 159 15.53 1.04 -25.42
C GLN A 159 14.54 1.18 -24.26
N VAL A 160 13.99 0.06 -23.83
CA VAL A 160 13.08 -0.07 -22.69
C VAL A 160 13.57 -1.18 -21.76
N VAL A 161 13.23 -1.07 -20.47
CA VAL A 161 13.41 -2.22 -19.55
C VAL A 161 12.23 -3.16 -19.77
N SER A 162 12.54 -4.41 -20.03
CA SER A 162 11.63 -5.50 -20.39
C SER A 162 11.97 -6.74 -19.58
N HIS A 163 11.23 -7.82 -19.77
CA HIS A 163 11.51 -9.11 -19.13
C HIS A 163 11.78 -8.98 -17.64
N LEU A 164 11.00 -8.12 -16.96
CA LEU A 164 10.84 -8.11 -15.50
C LEU A 164 10.28 -9.49 -15.10
N GLN A 165 11.14 -10.49 -15.07
CA GLN A 165 10.88 -11.85 -14.66
C GLN A 165 11.79 -12.12 -13.47
N GLN A 166 11.19 -12.22 -12.29
CA GLN A 166 11.92 -12.48 -11.06
C GLN A 166 12.47 -13.91 -11.10
N ARG A 167 13.70 -14.10 -11.60
CA ARG A 167 14.40 -15.38 -11.47
C ARG A 167 14.74 -15.59 -10.00
N VAL A 168 14.06 -16.54 -9.37
CA VAL A 168 14.41 -17.13 -8.08
C VAL A 168 15.87 -17.64 -8.17
N PRO A 169 16.84 -17.10 -7.42
CA PRO A 169 18.15 -17.72 -7.35
C PRO A 169 18.06 -18.89 -6.37
N THR A 170 18.22 -20.09 -6.89
CA THR A 170 18.58 -21.27 -6.12
C THR A 170 19.84 -20.96 -5.29
N PHE A 171 19.71 -21.12 -3.97
CA PHE A 171 20.72 -21.34 -2.92
C PHE A 171 22.07 -20.63 -3.03
N PHE A 172 22.41 -19.84 -2.01
CA PHE A 172 23.66 -20.02 -1.26
C PHE A 172 23.42 -19.77 0.23
N SER A 173 23.60 -20.82 1.01
CA SER A 173 23.74 -20.77 2.48
C SER A 173 25.05 -20.10 2.84
N ILE A 174 25.01 -19.13 3.76
CA ILE A 174 26.18 -18.76 4.55
C ILE A 174 25.69 -18.55 5.99
N MET A 175 26.41 -19.21 6.91
CA MET A 175 26.23 -19.27 8.36
C MET A 175 26.04 -17.92 9.05
#